data_AF-A0AAV7VP66-F1
#
_entry.id   AF-A0AAV7VP66-F1
#
_cell.length_a   1.000
_cell.length_b   1.000
_cell.length_c   1.000
_cell.angle_alpha   90.00
_cell.angle_beta   90.00
_cell.angle_gamma   90.00
#
_symmetry.space_group_name_H-M   'P 1'
#
loop_
_entity.id
_entity.type
_entity.pdbx_description
1 polymer ?
#
loop_
_entity_poly.entity_id
_entity_poly.type
_entity_poly.pdbx_seq_one_letter_code
_entity_poly.pdbx_strand_id
1 'polypeptide(L)'
;MTRDECDTLDNNVMANVIPSDLKDDIQDAIFQGKVYEGSRIAFAKPVRHRNYWDHAEYQLLVPDGSGESPVQRLLKKMEPNQCVLFHSLLSPCLDYCIDPQGFYSFLPYLNVFENINNNYKAFSFSYLYKGDQCCPTKDQLWDAWRQIRDEMPFYRCDNRPQCIECFAGGQQSKEQCLQGFPQA
;
A
#
# COMPACT_ATOMS: atom_id res chain seq x y z
N MET A 1 -18.95 -6.49 11.79
CA MET A 1 -18.07 -6.79 10.65
C MET A 1 -16.82 -7.50 11.16
N THR A 2 -16.51 -8.69 10.65
CA THR A 2 -15.45 -9.61 11.15
C THR A 2 -14.22 -9.57 10.26
N ARG A 3 -13.11 -10.20 10.71
CA ARG A 3 -11.90 -10.51 9.93
C ARG A 3 -12.20 -10.96 8.49
N ASP A 4 -13.29 -11.71 8.33
CA ASP A 4 -13.75 -12.20 7.04
C ASP A 4 -14.10 -11.11 6.03
N GLU A 5 -14.38 -9.86 6.39
CA GLU A 5 -14.70 -8.77 5.43
C GLU A 5 -13.49 -8.00 4.91
N CYS A 6 -12.38 -7.96 5.64
CA CYS A 6 -11.10 -7.58 5.02
C CYS A 6 -10.47 -8.79 4.30
N ASP A 7 -10.68 -10.03 4.77
CA ASP A 7 -10.22 -11.24 4.07
C ASP A 7 -11.07 -11.54 2.80
N THR A 8 -12.36 -11.16 2.78
CA THR A 8 -13.23 -11.13 1.58
C THR A 8 -13.14 -9.80 0.82
N LEU A 9 -12.03 -9.08 0.95
CA LEU A 9 -11.50 -8.24 -0.15
C LEU A 9 -11.04 -9.13 -1.35
N ASP A 10 -11.81 -10.17 -1.63
CA ASP A 10 -11.59 -11.29 -2.53
C ASP A 10 -12.43 -11.08 -3.81
N ASN A 11 -11.82 -11.45 -4.93
CA ASN A 11 -12.31 -11.46 -6.32
C ASN A 11 -12.70 -10.13 -6.99
N ASN A 12 -12.93 -9.08 -6.23
CA ASN A 12 -13.52 -7.84 -6.72
C ASN A 12 -12.84 -6.61 -6.11
N VAL A 13 -11.52 -6.63 -6.00
CA VAL A 13 -10.79 -5.54 -5.34
C VAL A 13 -9.61 -5.11 -6.19
N MET A 14 -9.77 -5.01 -7.52
CA MET A 14 -8.97 -4.14 -8.41
C MET A 14 -9.81 -3.82 -9.65
N ALA A 15 -10.59 -4.81 -10.09
CA ALA A 15 -11.77 -4.60 -10.93
C ALA A 15 -12.92 -3.88 -10.17
N ASN A 16 -12.89 -3.85 -8.83
CA ASN A 16 -13.99 -3.40 -7.96
C ASN A 16 -13.53 -2.79 -6.57
N VAL A 17 -12.22 -2.60 -6.21
CA VAL A 17 -11.80 -1.84 -4.97
C VAL A 17 -12.30 -0.42 -5.06
N ILE A 18 -12.20 0.03 -6.30
CA ILE A 18 -12.65 1.29 -6.73
C ILE A 18 -14.01 0.91 -7.26
N PRO A 19 -15.07 0.93 -6.43
CA PRO A 19 -16.41 0.77 -6.96
C PRO A 19 -16.52 1.75 -8.14
N SER A 20 -17.25 1.38 -9.18
CA SER A 20 -17.20 2.08 -10.48
C SER A 20 -17.39 3.60 -10.34
N ASP A 21 -18.10 4.04 -9.31
CA ASP A 21 -18.29 5.42 -8.88
C ASP A 21 -17.00 6.11 -8.37
N LEU A 22 -16.12 5.39 -7.67
CA LEU A 22 -14.82 5.89 -7.25
C LEU A 22 -13.75 5.79 -8.35
N LYS A 23 -14.06 5.13 -9.48
CA LYS A 23 -13.06 4.84 -10.53
C LYS A 23 -12.67 6.11 -11.24
N ASP A 24 -13.65 6.93 -11.53
CA ASP A 24 -13.44 8.22 -12.15
C ASP A 24 -12.72 9.15 -11.15
N ASP A 25 -13.12 9.16 -9.87
CA ASP A 25 -12.46 10.00 -8.85
C ASP A 25 -11.00 9.61 -8.59
N ILE A 26 -10.69 8.31 -8.51
CA ILE A 26 -9.30 7.84 -8.37
C ILE A 26 -8.52 8.09 -9.67
N GLN A 27 -9.13 7.89 -10.84
CA GLN A 27 -8.49 8.19 -12.11
C GLN A 27 -8.19 9.69 -12.25
N ASP A 28 -9.09 10.55 -11.79
CA ASP A 28 -8.90 12.00 -11.77
C ASP A 28 -7.81 12.41 -10.78
N ALA A 29 -7.79 11.84 -9.57
CA ALA A 29 -6.72 12.06 -8.61
C ALA A 29 -5.36 11.61 -9.18
N ILE A 30 -5.32 10.44 -9.82
CA ILE A 30 -4.15 9.92 -10.54
C ILE A 30 -3.73 10.89 -11.64
N PHE A 31 -4.66 11.35 -12.48
CA PHE A 31 -4.37 12.26 -13.58
C PHE A 31 -3.80 13.58 -13.06
N GLN A 32 -4.35 14.10 -11.96
CA GLN A 32 -3.90 15.33 -11.31
C GLN A 32 -2.63 15.16 -10.47
N GLY A 33 -2.14 13.94 -10.28
CA GLY A 33 -0.99 13.66 -9.43
C GLY A 33 -1.24 13.97 -7.96
N LYS A 34 -2.44 13.64 -7.47
CA LYS A 34 -2.87 13.84 -6.09
C LYS A 34 -3.15 12.51 -5.40
N VAL A 35 -3.05 12.51 -4.08
CA VAL A 35 -3.59 11.44 -3.25
C VAL A 35 -5.11 11.46 -3.35
N TYR A 36 -5.72 10.31 -3.55
CA TYR A 36 -7.16 10.13 -3.40
C TYR A 36 -7.47 9.73 -1.95
N GLU A 37 -8.39 10.45 -1.32
CA GLU A 37 -8.86 10.20 0.04
C GLU A 37 -10.37 9.92 0.03
N GLY A 38 -10.74 8.64 -0.04
CA GLY A 38 -12.12 8.20 0.06
C GLY A 38 -12.59 8.01 1.51
N SER A 39 -13.73 7.34 1.69
CA SER A 39 -14.24 6.96 3.03
C SER A 39 -13.64 5.67 3.59
N ARG A 40 -13.05 4.83 2.72
CA ARG A 40 -12.47 3.53 3.07
C ARG A 40 -11.10 3.27 2.46
N ILE A 41 -10.66 4.13 1.53
CA ILE A 41 -9.41 3.93 0.82
C ILE A 41 -8.65 5.24 0.68
N ALA A 42 -7.36 5.20 0.98
CA ALA A 42 -6.39 6.20 0.55
C ALA A 42 -5.55 5.59 -0.57
N PHE A 43 -5.47 6.25 -1.71
CA PHE A 43 -4.74 5.76 -2.88
C PHE A 43 -3.72 6.81 -3.33
N ALA A 44 -2.49 6.37 -3.61
CA ALA A 44 -1.48 7.23 -4.21
C ALA A 44 -0.65 6.49 -5.28
N LYS A 45 -0.12 7.26 -6.23
CA LYS A 45 0.94 6.83 -7.15
C LYS A 45 2.17 7.70 -6.96
N PRO A 46 3.35 7.29 -7.45
CA PRO A 46 4.48 8.19 -7.51
C PRO A 46 4.17 9.43 -8.33
N VAL A 47 4.53 10.60 -7.80
CA VAL A 47 4.36 11.89 -8.47
C VAL A 47 5.73 12.45 -8.83
N ARG A 48 5.88 12.84 -10.09
CA ARG A 48 7.12 13.43 -10.57
C ARG A 48 7.12 14.93 -10.34
N HIS A 49 8.10 15.41 -9.59
CA HIS A 49 8.44 16.82 -9.50
C HIS A 49 9.61 17.15 -10.43
N ARG A 50 10.02 18.43 -10.48
CA ARG A 50 11.10 18.87 -11.39
C ARG A 50 12.40 18.09 -11.18
N ASN A 51 12.77 17.81 -9.93
CA ASN A 51 14.09 17.26 -9.58
C ASN A 51 14.03 15.94 -8.78
N TYR A 52 12.85 15.44 -8.42
CA TYR A 52 12.68 14.25 -7.60
C TYR A 52 11.31 13.61 -7.83
N TRP A 53 11.10 12.43 -7.26
CA TRP A 53 9.82 11.73 -7.27
C TRP A 53 9.33 11.58 -5.83
N ASP A 54 8.09 11.97 -5.58
CA ASP A 54 7.43 11.60 -4.34
C ASP A 54 6.85 10.20 -4.50
N HIS A 55 7.29 9.30 -3.64
CA HIS A 55 6.78 7.94 -3.61
C HIS A 55 5.38 7.90 -3.04
N ALA A 56 4.60 6.89 -3.40
CA ALA A 56 3.20 6.78 -2.99
C ALA A 56 3.07 6.65 -1.47
N GLU A 57 3.95 5.89 -0.83
CA GLU A 57 3.94 5.65 0.61
C GLU A 57 4.19 6.92 1.40
N TYR A 58 5.16 7.72 0.95
CA TYR A 58 5.48 9.01 1.56
C TYR A 58 4.25 9.94 1.51
N GLN A 59 3.60 10.03 0.35
CA GLN A 59 2.40 10.83 0.18
C GLN A 59 1.24 10.36 1.06
N LEU A 60 1.11 9.04 1.32
CA LEU A 60 0.01 8.47 2.10
C LEU A 60 0.21 8.62 3.61
N LEU A 61 1.43 8.43 4.10
CA LEU A 61 1.70 8.21 5.52
C LEU A 61 2.41 9.37 6.21
N VAL A 62 3.16 10.19 5.48
CA VAL A 62 3.89 11.32 6.07
C VAL A 62 2.96 12.52 6.20
N PRO A 63 2.95 13.22 7.36
CA PRO A 63 2.15 14.43 7.54
C PRO A 63 2.46 15.50 6.49
N ASP A 64 1.40 16.07 5.92
CA ASP A 64 1.49 17.19 4.99
C ASP A 64 1.41 18.55 5.73
N GLY A 65 1.23 19.64 5.00
CA GLY A 65 1.11 20.99 5.57
C GLY A 65 -0.05 21.19 6.57
N SER A 66 -1.00 20.23 6.66
CA SER A 66 -2.04 20.20 7.69
C SER A 66 -1.57 19.65 9.04
N GLY A 67 -0.38 19.04 9.10
CA GLY A 67 0.12 18.33 10.27
C GLY A 67 -0.40 16.89 10.40
N GLU A 68 -1.19 16.42 9.43
CA GLU A 68 -1.72 15.06 9.36
C GLU A 68 -1.43 14.44 7.98
N SER A 69 -1.26 13.13 7.92
CA SER A 69 -1.18 12.39 6.65
C SER A 69 -2.58 12.04 6.12
N PRO A 70 -2.72 11.78 4.80
CA PRO A 70 -3.97 11.28 4.23
C PRO A 70 -4.54 10.05 4.96
N VAL A 71 -3.67 9.11 5.34
CA VAL A 71 -4.06 7.94 6.12
C VAL A 71 -4.55 8.33 7.51
N GLN A 72 -3.87 9.25 8.22
CA GLN A 72 -4.34 9.74 9.52
C GLN A 72 -5.74 10.34 9.43
N ARG A 73 -6.01 11.16 8.40
CA ARG A 73 -7.33 11.77 8.17
C ARG A 73 -8.40 10.72 7.87
N LEU A 74 -8.06 9.70 7.09
CA LEU A 74 -8.95 8.60 6.77
C LEU A 74 -9.33 7.81 8.03
N LEU A 75 -8.34 7.45 8.85
CA LEU A 75 -8.54 6.68 10.08
C LEU A 75 -9.38 7.43 11.11
N LYS A 76 -9.27 8.77 11.20
CA LYS A 76 -10.11 9.59 12.09
C LYS A 76 -11.60 9.61 11.71
N LYS A 77 -11.91 9.33 10.44
CA LYS A 77 -13.28 9.28 9.91
C LYS A 77 -13.85 7.86 9.90
N MET A 78 -13.06 6.87 10.33
CA MET A 78 -13.43 5.46 10.29
C MET A 78 -14.51 5.17 11.33
N GLU A 79 -15.61 4.57 10.90
CA GLU A 79 -16.64 4.04 11.79
C GLU A 79 -16.18 2.72 12.43
N PRO A 80 -16.72 2.34 13.60
CA PRO A 80 -16.38 1.06 14.24
C PRO A 80 -16.54 -0.15 13.31
N ASN A 81 -15.49 -0.97 13.22
CA ASN A 81 -15.41 -2.17 12.37
C ASN A 81 -15.41 -1.90 10.85
N GLN A 82 -15.16 -0.67 10.41
CA GLN A 82 -14.98 -0.36 8.99
C GLN A 82 -13.56 -0.73 8.54
N CYS A 83 -13.44 -1.51 7.46
CA CYS A 83 -12.15 -1.83 6.85
C CYS A 83 -11.59 -0.59 6.13
N VAL A 84 -10.30 -0.31 6.34
CA VAL A 84 -9.59 0.79 5.70
C VAL A 84 -8.40 0.26 4.92
N LEU A 85 -8.32 0.66 3.66
CA LEU A 85 -7.27 0.27 2.73
C LEU A 85 -6.37 1.47 2.44
N PHE A 86 -5.07 1.25 2.45
CA PHE A 86 -4.11 2.22 1.94
C PHE A 86 -3.33 1.53 0.83
N HIS A 87 -3.40 2.15 -0.34
CA HIS A 87 -2.99 1.52 -1.59
C HIS A 87 -1.94 2.38 -2.29
N SER A 88 -0.77 1.79 -2.55
CA SER A 88 0.25 2.37 -3.40
C SER A 88 0.24 1.73 -4.79
N LEU A 89 0.32 2.54 -5.84
CA LEU A 89 0.37 1.99 -7.20
C LEU A 89 1.62 1.10 -7.42
N LEU A 90 2.76 1.52 -6.87
CA LEU A 90 4.01 0.77 -6.92
C LEU A 90 4.33 0.23 -5.53
N SER A 91 5.05 -0.90 -5.46
CA SER A 91 5.47 -1.49 -4.21
C SER A 91 6.40 -0.56 -3.42
N PRO A 92 6.35 -0.61 -2.09
CA PRO A 92 7.30 0.12 -1.25
C PRO A 92 8.74 -0.27 -1.59
N CYS A 93 9.55 0.71 -1.99
CA CYS A 93 10.92 0.47 -2.45
C CYS A 93 11.90 0.27 -1.29
N LEU A 94 12.96 -0.51 -1.52
CA LEU A 94 13.95 -0.84 -0.49
C LEU A 94 14.74 0.39 -0.03
N ASP A 95 15.27 1.16 -0.98
CA ASP A 95 16.29 2.18 -0.70
C ASP A 95 15.76 3.44 0.03
N TYR A 96 14.45 3.67 0.02
CA TYR A 96 13.87 4.88 0.59
C TYR A 96 12.65 4.60 1.47
N CYS A 97 11.66 3.87 0.97
CA CYS A 97 10.37 3.74 1.64
C CYS A 97 10.46 2.84 2.88
N ILE A 98 11.16 1.70 2.78
CA ILE A 98 11.28 0.69 3.85
C ILE A 98 12.71 0.59 4.41
N ASP A 99 13.52 1.64 4.24
CA ASP A 99 14.83 1.74 4.87
C ASP A 99 14.68 2.15 6.34
N PRO A 100 15.08 1.34 7.33
CA PRO A 100 14.96 1.69 8.76
C PRO A 100 15.78 2.92 9.17
N GLN A 101 16.83 3.26 8.41
CA GLN A 101 17.72 4.40 8.67
C GLN A 101 17.48 5.55 7.69
N GLY A 102 16.58 5.36 6.74
CA GLY A 102 16.33 6.29 5.65
C GLY A 102 15.54 7.51 6.11
N PHE A 103 15.98 8.70 5.71
CA PHE A 103 15.27 9.96 6.00
C PHE A 103 13.86 10.00 5.37
N TYR A 104 13.67 9.31 4.25
CA TYR A 104 12.40 9.25 3.51
C TYR A 104 11.58 8.00 3.84
N SER A 105 11.97 7.27 4.88
CA SER A 105 11.29 6.06 5.35
C SER A 105 9.91 6.37 5.89
N PHE A 106 8.91 5.58 5.48
CA PHE A 106 7.57 5.69 6.07
C PHE A 106 7.41 4.83 7.33
N LEU A 107 8.38 3.94 7.64
CA LEU A 107 8.27 3.00 8.76
C LEU A 107 7.93 3.67 10.10
N PRO A 108 8.52 4.83 10.47
CA PRO A 108 8.17 5.52 11.71
C PRO A 108 6.70 5.96 11.80
N TYR A 109 6.02 6.09 10.66
CA TYR A 109 4.63 6.56 10.56
C TYR A 109 3.63 5.40 10.58
N LEU A 110 4.07 4.14 10.60
CA LEU A 110 3.19 2.98 10.75
C LEU A 110 2.52 2.93 12.14
N ASN A 111 3.05 3.66 13.12
CA ASN A 111 2.45 3.80 14.45
C ASN A 111 1.02 4.39 14.41
N VAL A 112 0.63 5.07 13.33
CA VAL A 112 -0.76 5.53 13.13
C VAL A 112 -1.77 4.37 13.24
N PHE A 113 -1.33 3.15 12.96
CA PHE A 113 -2.16 1.95 12.98
C PHE A 113 -2.10 1.16 14.29
N GLU A 114 -1.31 1.56 15.29
CA GLU A 114 -1.01 0.78 16.50
C GLU A 114 -2.28 0.36 17.27
N ASN A 115 -3.31 1.21 17.28
CA ASN A 115 -4.56 0.99 18.00
C ASN A 115 -5.70 0.46 17.11
N ILE A 116 -5.38 0.02 15.90
CA ILE A 116 -6.36 -0.48 14.93
C ILE A 116 -6.17 -1.98 14.78
N ASN A 117 -7.25 -2.73 14.99
CA ASN A 117 -7.25 -4.18 14.81
C ASN A 117 -6.89 -4.52 13.35
N ASN A 118 -5.96 -5.46 13.15
CA ASN A 118 -5.53 -5.91 11.82
C ASN A 118 -6.68 -6.43 10.94
N ASN A 119 -7.80 -6.83 11.55
CA ASN A 119 -9.03 -7.20 10.84
C ASN A 119 -9.75 -6.02 10.17
N TYR A 120 -9.29 -4.78 10.35
CA TYR A 120 -9.93 -3.55 9.84
C TYR A 120 -8.95 -2.64 9.08
N LYS A 121 -7.73 -3.09 8.80
CA LYS A 121 -6.72 -2.32 8.06
C LYS A 121 -5.92 -3.23 7.13
N ALA A 122 -5.49 -2.71 5.99
CA ALA A 122 -4.57 -3.40 5.10
C ALA A 122 -3.74 -2.43 4.26
N PHE A 123 -2.47 -2.79 4.07
CA PHE A 123 -1.61 -2.19 3.05
C PHE A 123 -1.77 -3.00 1.76
N SER A 124 -2.01 -2.36 0.62
CA SER A 124 -1.85 -3.03 -0.67
C SER A 124 -1.01 -2.26 -1.68
N PHE A 125 -0.41 -2.99 -2.63
CA PHE A 125 0.24 -2.41 -3.81
C PHE A 125 -0.15 -3.13 -5.10
N SER A 126 -0.02 -2.45 -6.25
CA SER A 126 -0.31 -3.06 -7.56
C SER A 126 0.91 -3.65 -8.24
N TYR A 127 1.93 -2.84 -8.48
CA TYR A 127 3.06 -3.22 -9.34
C TYR A 127 4.38 -3.14 -8.60
N LEU A 128 5.36 -3.97 -8.99
CA LEU A 128 6.70 -3.86 -8.42
C LEU A 128 7.36 -2.54 -8.83
N TYR A 129 7.96 -1.85 -7.88
CA TYR A 129 8.81 -0.71 -8.16
C TYR A 129 10.01 -1.15 -9.01
N LYS A 130 10.19 -0.52 -10.16
CA LYS A 130 11.25 -0.93 -11.11
C LYS A 130 12.66 -0.68 -10.58
N GLY A 131 12.83 0.28 -9.67
CA GLY A 131 14.15 0.57 -9.09
C GLY A 131 14.73 -0.61 -8.31
N ASP A 132 13.87 -1.41 -7.67
CA ASP A 132 14.33 -2.59 -6.91
C ASP A 132 14.67 -3.78 -7.82
N GLN A 133 14.35 -3.73 -9.12
CA GLN A 133 14.50 -4.89 -10.00
C GLN A 133 15.95 -5.12 -10.45
N CYS A 134 16.82 -4.09 -10.42
CA CYS A 134 18.24 -4.28 -10.74
C CYS A 134 19.02 -4.79 -9.53
N CYS A 135 18.70 -4.27 -8.35
CA CYS A 135 19.26 -4.54 -7.03
C CYS A 135 18.15 -4.09 -6.08
N PRO A 136 17.66 -4.87 -5.10
CA PRO A 136 18.25 -6.02 -4.39
C PRO A 136 17.89 -7.43 -4.93
N THR A 137 18.19 -8.50 -4.19
CA THR A 137 17.64 -9.85 -4.45
C THR A 137 16.17 -9.94 -4.03
N LYS A 138 15.42 -10.92 -4.57
CA LYS A 138 14.06 -11.24 -4.11
C LYS A 138 13.99 -11.45 -2.60
N ASP A 139 15.00 -12.11 -2.01
CA ASP A 139 15.05 -12.40 -0.58
C ASP A 139 15.22 -11.13 0.24
N GLN A 140 16.11 -10.24 -0.18
CA GLN A 140 16.33 -8.95 0.48
C GLN A 140 15.07 -8.07 0.45
N LEU A 141 14.38 -7.97 -0.70
CA LEU A 141 13.13 -7.22 -0.80
C LEU A 141 12.01 -7.85 0.05
N TRP A 142 11.86 -9.17 -0.02
CA TRP A 142 10.87 -9.92 0.76
C TRP A 142 11.08 -9.74 2.27
N ASP A 143 12.35 -9.80 2.70
CA ASP A 143 12.74 -9.66 4.09
C ASP A 143 12.48 -8.24 4.60
N ALA A 144 12.72 -7.22 3.78
CA ALA A 144 12.44 -5.83 4.13
C ALA A 144 10.93 -5.56 4.26
N TRP A 145 10.10 -6.17 3.41
CA TRP A 145 8.64 -6.06 3.51
C TRP A 145 8.04 -6.70 4.76
N ARG A 146 8.78 -7.55 5.51
CA ARG A 146 8.31 -8.06 6.81
C ARG A 146 7.98 -6.94 7.79
N GLN A 147 8.69 -5.82 7.71
CA GLN A 147 8.47 -4.64 8.55
C GLN A 147 7.07 -4.06 8.38
N ILE A 148 6.48 -4.17 7.19
CA ILE A 148 5.08 -3.75 6.95
C ILE A 148 4.14 -4.82 7.48
N ARG A 149 4.42 -6.08 7.17
CA ARG A 149 3.59 -7.24 7.58
C ARG A 149 3.42 -7.32 9.09
N ASP A 150 4.44 -6.96 9.86
CA ASP A 150 4.39 -7.02 11.32
C ASP A 150 3.41 -5.97 11.90
N GLU A 151 3.13 -4.90 11.16
CA GLU A 151 2.22 -3.82 11.56
C GLU A 151 0.78 -3.99 11.01
N MET A 152 0.61 -4.68 9.88
CA MET A 152 -0.68 -4.87 9.20
C MET A 152 -0.63 -5.96 8.12
N PRO A 153 -1.78 -6.52 7.72
CA PRO A 153 -1.90 -7.31 6.50
C PRO A 153 -1.37 -6.57 5.26
N PHE A 154 -0.58 -7.26 4.44
CA PHE A 154 0.08 -6.70 3.26
C PHE A 154 -0.26 -7.51 2.01
N TYR A 155 -0.84 -6.86 1.00
CA TYR A 155 -1.36 -7.51 -0.19
C TYR A 155 -0.75 -6.98 -1.48
N ARG A 156 -0.65 -7.85 -2.48
CA ARG A 156 -0.51 -7.44 -3.87
C ARG A 156 -1.84 -7.54 -4.59
N CYS A 157 -2.37 -6.39 -4.98
CA CYS A 157 -3.63 -6.21 -5.69
C CYS A 157 -3.32 -5.63 -7.07
N ASP A 158 -3.16 -6.48 -8.09
CA ASP A 158 -2.93 -6.06 -9.48
C ASP A 158 -4.16 -6.40 -10.35
N ASN A 159 -4.00 -6.54 -11.66
CA ASN A 159 -5.11 -6.84 -12.57
C ASN A 159 -5.66 -8.29 -12.41
N ARG A 160 -5.16 -9.07 -11.45
CA ARG A 160 -5.71 -10.39 -11.12
C ARG A 160 -7.09 -10.25 -10.46
N PRO A 161 -7.95 -11.28 -10.56
CA PRO A 161 -9.25 -11.27 -9.89
C PRO A 161 -9.12 -11.09 -8.37
N GLN A 162 -8.12 -11.75 -7.77
CA GLN A 162 -7.91 -11.74 -6.33
C GLN A 162 -6.61 -11.02 -5.96
N CYS A 163 -6.68 -10.24 -4.88
CA CYS A 163 -5.49 -9.79 -4.18
C CYS A 163 -4.80 -10.99 -3.53
N ILE A 164 -3.47 -11.00 -3.57
CA ILE A 164 -2.68 -12.02 -2.87
C ILE A 164 -2.18 -11.44 -1.57
N GLU A 165 -2.51 -12.09 -0.46
CA GLU A 165 -1.89 -11.81 0.83
C GLU A 165 -0.43 -12.25 0.79
N CYS A 166 0.47 -11.31 0.94
CA CYS A 166 1.89 -11.62 1.07
C CYS A 166 2.12 -12.26 2.44
N PHE A 167 3.01 -13.26 2.49
CA PHE A 167 3.42 -14.01 3.70
C PHE A 167 2.45 -15.09 4.21
N ALA A 168 1.20 -15.15 3.74
CA ALA A 168 0.24 -16.17 4.19
C ALA A 168 0.56 -17.61 3.72
N GLY A 169 1.21 -17.76 2.56
CA GLY A 169 1.45 -19.05 1.89
C GLY A 169 2.92 -19.45 1.76
N GLY A 170 3.81 -18.88 2.57
CA GLY A 170 5.25 -19.13 2.48
C GLY A 170 5.83 -18.83 1.10
N GLN A 171 6.61 -19.76 0.52
CA GLN A 171 7.28 -19.56 -0.77
C GLN A 171 6.32 -19.27 -1.92
N GLN A 172 5.13 -19.88 -1.95
CA GLN A 172 4.16 -19.63 -3.01
C GLN A 172 3.69 -18.17 -3.00
N SER A 173 3.33 -17.65 -1.82
CA SER A 173 2.91 -16.25 -1.66
C SER A 173 4.04 -15.28 -2.05
N LYS A 174 5.30 -15.65 -1.74
CA LYS A 174 6.47 -14.87 -2.14
C LYS A 174 6.60 -14.75 -3.66
N GLU A 175 6.52 -15.86 -4.38
CA GLU A 175 6.61 -15.82 -5.85
C GLU A 175 5.44 -15.06 -6.48
N GLN A 176 4.24 -15.14 -5.88
CA GLN A 176 3.06 -14.44 -6.37
C GLN A 176 3.11 -12.93 -6.10
N CYS A 177 3.60 -12.50 -4.93
CA CYS A 177 3.79 -11.10 -4.58
C CYS A 177 4.96 -10.47 -5.35
N LEU A 178 6.03 -11.23 -5.60
CA LEU A 178 7.21 -10.81 -6.38
C LEU A 178 7.16 -11.22 -7.85
N GLN A 179 5.98 -11.59 -8.37
CA GLN A 179 5.82 -11.97 -9.78
C GLN A 179 6.24 -10.81 -10.69
N GLY A 180 7.17 -11.05 -11.62
CA GLY A 180 7.75 -10.03 -12.50
C GLY A 180 9.04 -9.40 -11.99
N PHE A 181 9.52 -9.77 -10.80
CA PHE A 181 10.88 -9.48 -10.37
C PHE A 181 11.87 -10.32 -11.20
N PRO A 182 12.96 -9.73 -11.73
CA PRO A 182 13.91 -10.46 -12.56
C PRO A 182 14.46 -11.70 -11.86
N GLN A 183 14.66 -12.77 -12.64
CA GLN A 183 15.44 -13.90 -12.14
C GLN A 183 16.92 -13.50 -12.22
N ALA A 184 17.62 -13.65 -11.10
CA ALA A 184 19.07 -13.51 -11.03
C ALA A 184 19.76 -14.59 -11.86
#